data_AF-A0A1F9IAN7-F1
#
_entry.id   AF-A0A1F9IAN7-F1
#
_cell.length_a   1.000
_cell.length_b   1.000
_cell.length_c   1.000
_cell.angle_alpha   90.00
_cell.angle_beta   90.00
_cell.angle_gamma   90.00
#
_symmetry.space_group_name_H-M   'P 1'
#
loop_
_entity.id
_entity.type
_entity.pdbx_description
1 polymer ?
#
loop_
_entity_poly.entity_id
_entity_poly.type
_entity_poly.pdbx_seq_one_letter_code
_entity_poly.pdbx_strand_id
1 'polypeptide(L)'
;VLDYRSRCNGDEWQDMNYPVYLAWSVCNYGGRRAWWLCPAVGCGRRVAVLFGGKVYACRHCHKLAYQTQREQAYDRAGSRADTIRKRLGWEAGILNGNGCKPKGMHWRTFEHLQAVHDAHVNQALAGMSAKLGLAMDRLGRIKI
;
A
#
# COMPACT_ATOMS: atom_id res chain seq x y z
N VAL A 1 -28.60 -4.21 -4.29
CA VAL A 1 -28.35 -5.56 -3.74
C VAL A 1 -27.05 -6.06 -4.32
N LEU A 2 -26.18 -6.69 -3.53
CA LEU A 2 -24.98 -7.36 -4.05
C LEU A 2 -25.32 -8.82 -4.33
N ASP A 3 -24.98 -9.28 -5.53
CA ASP A 3 -25.17 -10.64 -6.01
C ASP A 3 -23.86 -11.09 -6.70
N TYR A 4 -23.14 -12.01 -6.09
CA TYR A 4 -21.84 -12.49 -6.58
C TYR A 4 -21.51 -13.87 -6.01
N ARG A 5 -20.45 -14.49 -6.54
CA ARG A 5 -19.92 -15.77 -6.04
C ARG A 5 -18.52 -15.58 -5.46
N SER A 6 -18.23 -16.29 -4.37
CA SER A 6 -16.95 -16.24 -3.66
C SER A 6 -16.46 -17.65 -3.33
N ARG A 7 -15.14 -17.87 -3.41
CA ARG A 7 -14.48 -19.07 -2.89
C ARG A 7 -13.13 -18.72 -2.28
N CYS A 8 -12.68 -19.49 -1.29
CA CYS A 8 -11.34 -19.38 -0.71
C CYS A 8 -10.53 -20.63 -1.09
N ASN A 9 -9.28 -20.48 -1.54
CA ASN A 9 -8.29 -21.57 -1.64
C ASN A 9 -8.79 -22.95 -2.13
N GLY A 10 -9.52 -23.01 -3.24
CA GLY A 10 -9.98 -24.28 -3.82
C GLY A 10 -11.27 -24.84 -3.22
N ASP A 11 -11.87 -24.17 -2.23
CA ASP A 11 -13.20 -24.46 -1.72
C ASP A 11 -14.28 -24.32 -2.81
N GLU A 12 -15.45 -24.90 -2.55
CA GLU A 12 -16.63 -24.73 -3.40
C GLU A 12 -17.07 -23.27 -3.48
N TRP A 13 -17.68 -22.92 -4.61
CA TRP A 13 -18.26 -21.60 -4.82
C TRP A 13 -19.46 -21.40 -3.89
N GLN A 14 -19.46 -20.27 -3.19
CA GLN A 14 -20.58 -19.85 -2.35
C GLN A 14 -21.27 -18.65 -2.99
N ASP A 15 -22.57 -18.77 -3.18
CA ASP A 15 -23.43 -17.69 -3.66
C ASP A 15 -23.68 -16.69 -2.54
N MET A 16 -23.47 -15.41 -2.85
CA MET A 16 -23.56 -14.31 -1.91
C MET A 16 -24.60 -13.31 -2.40
N ASN A 17 -25.76 -13.29 -1.73
CA ASN A 17 -26.85 -12.35 -2.03
C ASN A 17 -27.26 -11.62 -0.75
N TYR A 18 -26.99 -10.32 -0.69
CA TYR A 18 -27.41 -9.48 0.44
C TYR A 18 -27.54 -8.00 0.06
N PRO A 19 -28.40 -7.24 0.76
CA PRO A 19 -28.52 -5.81 0.55
C PRO A 19 -27.33 -5.06 1.13
N VAL A 20 -26.96 -3.96 0.49
CA VAL A 20 -26.07 -2.94 1.04
C VAL A 20 -26.81 -1.62 0.99
N TYR A 21 -26.93 -0.98 2.14
CA TYR A 21 -27.70 0.25 2.30
C TYR A 21 -26.83 1.48 2.11
N LEU A 22 -27.47 2.57 1.68
CA LEU A 22 -26.87 3.88 1.54
C LEU A 22 -27.38 4.82 2.64
N ALA A 23 -26.48 5.64 3.16
CA ALA A 23 -26.81 6.76 4.01
C ALA A 23 -26.30 8.05 3.39
N TRP A 24 -26.91 9.17 3.75
CA TRP A 24 -26.60 10.49 3.21
C TRP A 24 -26.22 11.44 4.33
N SER A 25 -25.23 12.30 4.08
CA SER A 25 -24.91 13.43 4.94
C SER A 25 -24.95 14.73 4.14
N VAL A 26 -25.43 15.81 4.73
CA VAL A 26 -25.32 17.16 4.16
C VAL A 26 -23.86 17.61 4.12
N CYS A 27 -23.48 18.35 3.08
CA CYS A 27 -22.15 18.93 2.93
C CYS A 27 -22.16 20.42 3.27
N ASN A 28 -21.05 20.93 3.83
CA ASN A 28 -20.95 22.31 4.31
C ASN A 28 -21.21 23.37 3.22
N TYR A 29 -20.86 23.09 1.96
CA TYR A 29 -21.05 24.01 0.83
C TYR A 29 -22.26 23.63 -0.05
N GLY A 30 -23.23 22.91 0.53
CA GLY A 30 -24.39 22.41 -0.20
C GLY A 30 -24.19 21.02 -0.81
N GLY A 31 -25.31 20.37 -1.14
CA GLY A 31 -25.34 19.00 -1.65
C GLY A 31 -25.37 17.92 -0.57
N ARG A 32 -25.30 16.66 -1.00
CA ARG A 32 -25.31 15.48 -0.12
C ARG A 32 -24.18 14.53 -0.52
N ARG A 33 -23.52 13.94 0.47
CA ARG A 33 -22.53 12.89 0.28
C ARG A 33 -23.14 11.53 0.58
N ALA A 34 -23.04 10.62 -0.37
CA ALA A 34 -23.43 9.22 -0.21
C ALA A 34 -22.37 8.46 0.62
N TRP A 35 -22.85 7.57 1.48
CA TRP A 35 -22.06 6.66 2.28
C TRP A 35 -22.65 5.26 2.20
N TRP A 36 -21.81 4.25 2.13
CA TRP A 36 -22.24 2.87 2.35
C TRP A 36 -22.44 2.63 3.84
N LEU A 37 -23.47 1.88 4.20
CA LEU A 37 -23.57 1.25 5.50
C LEU A 37 -22.89 -0.11 5.44
N CYS A 38 -21.88 -0.32 6.30
CA CYS A 38 -21.18 -1.59 6.37
C CYS A 38 -22.18 -2.74 6.62
N PRO A 39 -22.28 -3.73 5.71
CA PRO A 39 -23.28 -4.80 5.80
C PRO A 39 -22.86 -5.91 6.78
N ALA A 40 -21.65 -5.83 7.36
CA ALA A 40 -21.23 -6.78 8.38
C ALA A 40 -22.15 -6.71 9.61
N VAL A 41 -22.54 -7.89 10.10
CA VAL A 41 -23.43 -8.05 11.25
C VAL A 41 -22.88 -7.27 12.45
N GLY A 42 -23.69 -6.36 13.00
CA GLY A 42 -23.34 -5.53 14.15
C GLY A 42 -22.42 -4.34 13.86
N CYS A 43 -22.05 -4.05 12.61
CA CYS A 43 -21.18 -2.91 12.29
C CYS A 43 -21.94 -1.62 11.94
N GLY A 44 -22.71 -1.61 10.85
CA GLY A 44 -23.53 -0.47 10.43
C GLY A 44 -22.80 0.87 10.17
N ARG A 45 -21.46 0.90 10.18
CA ARG A 45 -20.68 2.15 10.03
C ARG A 45 -20.89 2.76 8.65
N ARG A 46 -21.00 4.10 8.62
CA ARG A 46 -20.95 4.90 7.39
C ARG A 46 -19.52 4.95 6.85
N VAL A 47 -19.30 4.42 5.64
CA VAL A 47 -17.98 4.32 5.01
C VAL A 47 -18.05 4.66 3.53
N ALA A 48 -16.97 5.26 3.01
CA ALA A 48 -16.91 5.63 1.59
C ALA A 48 -16.59 4.43 0.69
N VAL A 49 -15.92 3.42 1.23
CA VAL A 49 -15.45 2.24 0.49
C VAL A 49 -15.74 0.99 1.30
N LEU A 50 -16.27 -0.03 0.62
CA LEU A 50 -16.34 -1.40 1.11
C LEU A 50 -15.22 -2.21 0.46
N PHE A 51 -14.53 -3.01 1.26
CA PHE A 51 -13.42 -3.83 0.81
C PHE A 51 -13.90 -5.27 0.56
N GLY A 52 -13.47 -5.84 -0.56
CA GLY A 52 -13.81 -7.19 -0.96
C GLY A 52 -13.09 -8.27 -0.15
N GLY A 53 -13.69 -9.46 -0.14
CA GLY A 53 -13.27 -10.66 0.56
C GLY A 53 -14.34 -11.73 0.35
N LYS A 54 -14.61 -12.59 1.36
CA LYS A 54 -15.82 -13.42 1.35
C LYS A 54 -17.10 -12.56 1.38
N VAL A 55 -17.08 -11.51 2.20
CA VAL A 55 -18.15 -10.49 2.34
C VAL A 55 -17.53 -9.11 2.10
N TYR A 56 -18.26 -8.21 1.43
CA TYR A 56 -17.88 -6.81 1.33
C TYR A 56 -18.12 -6.11 2.66
N ALA A 57 -17.08 -5.59 3.30
CA ALA A 57 -17.20 -4.96 4.61
C ALA A 57 -16.25 -3.77 4.75
N CYS A 58 -16.44 -2.97 5.80
CA CYS A 58 -15.54 -1.88 6.09
C CYS A 58 -14.16 -2.39 6.51
N ARG A 59 -13.16 -1.50 6.40
CA ARG A 59 -11.78 -1.79 6.83
C ARG A 59 -11.64 -2.27 8.28
N HIS A 60 -12.53 -1.84 9.18
CA HIS A 60 -12.46 -2.22 10.60
C HIS A 60 -12.91 -3.66 10.81
N CYS A 61 -13.98 -4.09 10.11
CA CYS A 61 -14.46 -5.46 10.13
C CYS A 61 -13.41 -6.41 9.55
N HIS A 62 -12.76 -6.02 8.45
CA HIS A 62 -11.68 -6.78 7.83
C HIS A 62 -10.33 -6.62 8.52
N LYS A 63 -10.24 -5.84 9.62
CA LYS A 63 -8.99 -5.54 10.34
C LYS A 63 -7.84 -5.12 9.40
N LEU A 64 -8.17 -4.32 8.37
CA LEU A 64 -7.21 -3.87 7.37
C LEU A 64 -6.35 -2.73 7.90
N ALA A 65 -5.05 -3.02 8.03
CA ALA A 65 -4.02 -2.02 8.23
C ALA A 65 -3.85 -1.16 6.97
N TYR A 66 -3.44 0.09 7.13
CA TYR A 66 -2.99 0.90 6.01
C TYR A 66 -1.74 0.29 5.36
N GLN A 67 -1.55 0.50 4.06
CA GLN A 67 -0.33 0.10 3.37
C GLN A 67 0.92 0.66 4.07
N THR A 68 0.88 1.93 4.49
CA THR A 68 1.94 2.58 5.26
C THR A 68 2.23 1.93 6.61
N GLN A 69 1.25 1.24 7.21
CA GLN A 69 1.46 0.46 8.45
C GLN A 69 2.12 -0.89 8.18
N ARG A 70 2.10 -1.37 6.93
CA ARG A 70 2.76 -2.61 6.49
C ARG A 70 4.11 -2.37 5.83
N GLU A 71 4.42 -1.12 5.46
CA GLU A 71 5.73 -0.74 4.95
C GLU A 71 6.79 -0.98 6.01
N GLN A 72 7.75 -1.83 5.68
CA GLN A 72 8.90 -2.06 6.53
C GLN A 72 9.84 -0.86 6.42
N ALA A 73 10.77 -0.71 7.37
CA ALA A 73 11.69 0.43 7.37
C ALA A 73 12.47 0.56 6.06
N TYR A 74 12.83 -0.56 5.43
CA TYR A 74 13.53 -0.58 4.14
C TYR A 74 12.63 -0.23 2.95
N ASP A 75 11.35 -0.61 2.97
CA ASP A 75 10.39 -0.21 1.92
C ASP A 75 10.25 1.32 1.90
N ARG A 76 10.12 1.93 3.09
CA ARG A 76 10.07 3.40 3.24
C ARG A 76 11.36 4.07 2.81
N ALA A 77 12.51 3.45 3.08
CA ALA A 77 13.79 3.96 2.61
C ALA A 77 13.83 3.99 1.07
N GLY A 78 13.36 2.94 0.40
CA GLY A 78 13.21 2.91 -1.06
C GLY A 78 12.35 4.06 -1.59
N SER A 79 11.15 4.26 -1.05
CA SER A 79 10.27 5.36 -1.47
C SER A 79 10.86 6.76 -1.23
N ARG A 80 11.65 6.94 -0.15
CA ARG A 80 12.36 8.19 0.12
C ARG A 80 13.48 8.44 -0.89
N ALA A 81 14.24 7.41 -1.24
CA ALA A 81 15.23 7.50 -2.31
C ALA A 81 14.57 7.90 -3.63
N ASP A 82 13.46 7.26 -4.03
CA ASP A 82 12.73 7.61 -5.25
C ASP A 82 12.18 9.05 -5.25
N THR A 83 11.77 9.56 -4.09
CA THR A 83 11.35 10.97 -3.95
C THR A 83 12.51 11.92 -4.27
N ILE A 84 13.73 11.59 -3.83
CA ILE A 84 14.94 12.36 -4.16
C ILE A 84 15.30 12.20 -5.64
N ARG A 85 15.24 10.98 -6.19
CA ARG A 85 15.46 10.74 -7.64
C ARG A 85 14.53 11.59 -8.49
N LYS A 86 13.24 11.65 -8.14
CA LYS A 86 12.25 12.51 -8.80
C LYS A 86 12.63 14.00 -8.71
N ARG A 87 13.09 14.46 -7.54
CA ARG A 87 13.54 15.86 -7.35
C ARG A 87 14.79 16.18 -8.17
N LEU A 88 15.68 15.21 -8.37
CA LEU A 88 16.88 15.32 -9.18
C LEU A 88 16.63 15.06 -10.67
N GLY A 89 15.40 14.72 -11.07
CA GLY A 89 15.08 14.36 -12.45
C GLY A 89 15.74 13.07 -12.94
N TRP A 90 16.10 12.18 -12.02
CA TRP A 90 16.70 10.88 -12.33
C TRP A 90 15.62 9.83 -12.64
N GLU A 91 16.00 8.81 -13.41
CA GLU A 91 15.14 7.66 -13.71
C GLU A 91 14.66 6.99 -12.41
N ALA A 92 13.39 6.62 -12.29
CA ALA A 92 12.85 6.02 -11.07
C ALA A 92 13.49 4.65 -10.78
N GLY A 93 13.59 4.27 -9.50
CA GLY A 93 14.09 2.96 -9.08
C GLY A 93 15.47 3.02 -8.46
N ILE A 94 15.59 2.48 -7.24
CA ILE A 94 16.83 2.44 -6.44
C ILE A 94 17.92 1.52 -7.00
N LEU A 95 17.58 0.64 -7.95
CA LEU A 95 18.55 -0.22 -8.64
C LEU A 95 19.16 0.44 -9.87
N ASN A 96 18.61 1.57 -10.31
CA ASN A 96 19.17 2.35 -11.40
C ASN A 96 20.32 3.23 -10.89
N GLY A 97 21.31 3.44 -11.75
CA GLY A 97 22.47 4.28 -11.43
C GLY A 97 22.09 5.71 -11.05
N ASN A 98 23.04 6.40 -10.40
CA ASN A 98 22.91 7.82 -10.10
C ASN A 98 23.02 8.65 -11.39
N GLY A 99 22.17 9.67 -11.51
CA GLY A 99 22.18 10.58 -12.66
C GLY A 99 23.05 11.82 -12.45
N CYS A 100 23.04 12.73 -13.42
CA CYS A 100 23.75 14.00 -13.32
C CYS A 100 22.99 15.03 -12.48
N LYS A 101 23.70 16.04 -11.99
CA LYS A 101 23.13 17.18 -11.27
C LYS A 101 22.22 18.04 -12.17
N PRO A 102 21.01 18.41 -11.73
CA PRO A 102 20.15 19.33 -12.47
C PRO A 102 20.78 20.71 -12.71
N LYS A 103 20.44 21.31 -13.86
CA LYS A 103 20.79 22.70 -14.17
C LYS A 103 20.14 23.64 -13.15
N GLY A 104 20.89 24.63 -12.68
CA GLY A 104 20.40 25.63 -11.72
C GLY A 104 20.40 25.19 -10.25
N MET A 105 20.65 23.91 -9.94
CA MET A 105 20.86 23.47 -8.56
C MET A 105 22.27 23.87 -8.07
N HIS A 106 22.45 24.21 -6.81
CA HIS A 106 23.79 24.42 -6.24
C HIS A 106 24.47 23.08 -5.92
N TRP A 107 25.79 22.97 -6.13
CA TRP A 107 26.55 21.72 -5.91
C TRP A 107 26.40 21.19 -4.49
N ARG A 108 26.51 22.05 -3.48
CA ARG A 108 26.32 21.66 -2.08
C ARG A 108 24.94 21.04 -1.81
N THR A 109 23.89 21.54 -2.46
CA THR A 109 22.53 21.00 -2.31
C THR A 109 22.40 19.65 -3.01
N PHE A 110 23.00 19.53 -4.18
CA PHE A 110 23.04 18.28 -4.93
C PHE A 110 23.77 17.18 -4.16
N GLU A 111 24.98 17.45 -3.67
CA GLU A 111 25.80 16.53 -2.88
C GLU A 111 25.06 16.09 -1.62
N HIS A 112 24.41 17.03 -0.92
CA HIS A 112 23.61 16.69 0.25
C HIS A 112 22.43 15.76 -0.09
N LEU A 113 21.69 16.06 -1.16
CA LEU A 113 20.58 15.21 -1.61
C LEU A 113 21.07 13.82 -2.04
N GLN A 114 22.21 13.75 -2.73
CA GLN A 114 22.82 12.50 -3.15
C GLN A 114 23.27 11.67 -1.95
N ALA A 115 23.91 12.26 -0.94
CA ALA A 115 24.29 11.55 0.27
C ALA A 115 23.08 10.98 1.03
N VAL A 116 21.98 11.76 1.13
CA VAL A 116 20.73 11.29 1.75
C VAL A 116 20.09 10.17 0.91
N HIS A 117 20.12 10.29 -0.42
CA HIS A 117 19.66 9.25 -1.34
C HIS A 117 20.44 7.95 -1.13
N ASP A 118 21.77 8.00 -1.14
CA ASP A 118 22.62 6.82 -1.04
C ASP A 118 22.46 6.13 0.32
N ALA A 119 22.28 6.89 1.41
CA ALA A 119 21.94 6.33 2.72
C ALA A 119 20.60 5.56 2.70
N HIS A 120 19.58 6.11 2.03
CA HIS A 120 18.29 5.44 1.87
C HIS A 120 18.36 4.21 0.97
N VAL A 121 19.13 4.26 -0.12
CA VAL A 121 19.38 3.11 -1.00
C VAL A 121 20.07 1.99 -0.22
N ASN A 122 21.11 2.30 0.56
CA ASN A 122 21.80 1.31 1.38
C ASN A 122 20.87 0.65 2.41
N GLN A 123 20.03 1.43 3.09
CA GLN A 123 19.03 0.90 4.02
C GLN A 123 18.00 0.01 3.32
N ALA A 124 17.55 0.41 2.12
CA ALA A 124 16.60 -0.36 1.32
C ALA A 124 17.20 -1.71 0.88
N LEU A 125 18.41 -1.68 0.31
CA LEU A 125 19.13 -2.85 -0.16
C LEU A 125 19.44 -3.83 0.98
N ALA A 126 19.88 -3.33 2.14
CA ALA A 126 20.17 -4.17 3.31
C ALA A 126 18.91 -4.91 3.79
N GLY A 127 17.76 -4.22 3.85
CA GLY A 127 16.50 -4.85 4.25
C GLY A 127 15.97 -5.86 3.23
N MET A 128 16.11 -5.58 1.93
CA MET A 128 15.75 -6.53 0.87
C MET A 128 16.64 -7.78 0.90
N SER A 129 17.95 -7.60 1.07
CA SER A 129 18.91 -8.70 1.17
C SER A 129 18.58 -9.62 2.36
N ALA A 130 18.32 -9.05 3.55
CA ALA A 130 17.93 -9.82 4.73
C ALA A 130 16.63 -10.61 4.50
N LYS A 131 15.63 -10.00 3.85
CA LYS A 131 14.36 -10.65 3.53
C LYS A 131 14.54 -11.81 2.55
N LEU A 132 15.34 -11.61 1.50
CA LEU A 132 15.65 -12.64 0.51
C LEU A 132 16.41 -13.80 1.12
N GLY A 133 17.41 -13.53 1.99
CA GLY A 133 18.12 -14.57 2.73
C GLY A 133 17.16 -15.41 3.59
N LEU A 134 16.29 -14.78 4.38
CA LEU A 134 15.27 -15.47 5.18
C LEU A 134 14.30 -16.30 4.33
N ALA A 135 13.95 -15.83 3.13
CA ALA A 135 13.09 -16.58 2.21
C ALA A 135 13.82 -17.79 1.63
N MET A 136 15.09 -17.63 1.25
CA MET A 136 15.93 -18.70 0.69
C MET A 136 16.19 -19.80 1.74
N ASP A 137 16.46 -19.41 2.98
CA ASP A 137 16.59 -20.34 4.12
C ASP A 137 15.31 -21.13 4.39
N ARG A 138 14.14 -20.50 4.25
CA ARG A 138 12.85 -21.19 4.40
C ARG A 138 12.62 -22.20 3.29
N LEU A 139 12.95 -21.86 2.05
CA LEU A 139 12.84 -22.76 0.91
C LEU A 139 13.79 -23.96 1.06
N GLY A 140 15.03 -23.75 1.53
CA GLY A 140 15.99 -24.84 1.77
C GLY A 140 15.59 -25.80 2.91
N ARG A 141 14.71 -25.37 3.83
CA ARG A 141 14.16 -26.23 4.90
C ARG A 141 12.96 -27.06 4.46
N ILE A 142 12.36 -26.76 3.31
CA ILE A 142 11.33 -27.59 2.70
C ILE A 142 12.09 -28.73 1.99
N LYS A 143 12.42 -29.79 2.75
CA LYS A 143 12.87 -31.04 2.15
C LYS A 143 11.71 -31.62 1.33
N ILE A 144 11.96 -31.86 0.04
CA ILE A 144 11.17 -32.75 -0.81
C ILE A 144 11.49 -34.19 -0.41
#